data_AF-A0A3D0XZE2-F1
#
_entry.id   AF-A0A3D0XZE2-F1
#
_cell.length_a   1.000
_cell.length_b   1.000
_cell.length_c   1.000
_cell.angle_alpha   90.00
_cell.angle_beta   90.00
_cell.angle_gamma   90.00
#
_symmetry.space_group_name_H-M   'P 1'
#
loop_
_entity.id
_entity.type
_entity.pdbx_description
1 polymer ?
#
loop_
_entity_poly.entity_id
_entity_poly.type
_entity_poly.pdbx_seq_one_letter_code
_entity_poly.pdbx_strand_id
1 'polypeptide(L)'
;MTDTEKEFVKNVNIDKAKNKTKACIGLTIISLLSYIVPLMFGDFDFGMIFEILSIAFIFMARHYMSIYDEDKSKRFTIFAMIPIGWLLIYDLITLLSNVSNVLNLTFLVYDFVLQEVFTILDLLILLAINKDLRKADNPEKYKESTDWFYERLDEKDVFGDTFQKQIENQKRE
;
A
#
# COMPACT_ATOMS: atom_id res chain seq x y z
N MET A 1 -3.56 -28.66 -5.63
CA MET A 1 -4.50 -27.52 -5.60
C MET A 1 -5.10 -27.46 -6.98
N THR A 2 -6.42 -27.34 -7.10
CA THR A 2 -7.04 -27.23 -8.43
C THR A 2 -6.68 -25.88 -9.05
N ASP A 3 -6.65 -25.77 -10.38
CA ASP A 3 -6.26 -24.53 -11.07
C ASP A 3 -7.20 -23.37 -10.72
N THR A 4 -8.49 -23.66 -10.48
CA THR A 4 -9.50 -22.72 -10.00
C THR A 4 -9.21 -22.21 -8.58
N GLU A 5 -8.76 -23.08 -7.67
CA GLU A 5 -8.36 -22.66 -6.31
C GLU A 5 -7.13 -21.76 -6.33
N LYS A 6 -6.17 -22.01 -7.23
CA LYS A 6 -4.98 -21.16 -7.38
C LYS A 6 -5.35 -19.76 -7.86
N GLU A 7 -6.23 -19.69 -8.85
CA GLU A 7 -6.70 -18.42 -9.42
C GLU A 7 -7.51 -17.61 -8.39
N PHE A 8 -8.35 -18.27 -7.58
CA PHE A 8 -9.06 -17.62 -6.48
C PHE A 8 -8.11 -17.02 -5.44
N VAL A 9 -7.13 -17.81 -4.96
CA VAL A 9 -6.14 -17.33 -3.96
C VAL A 9 -5.29 -16.19 -4.53
N LYS A 10 -4.97 -16.22 -5.82
CA LYS A 10 -4.28 -15.13 -6.50
C LYS A 10 -5.11 -13.85 -6.46
N ASN A 11 -6.38 -13.91 -6.87
CA ASN A 11 -7.26 -12.75 -6.94
C ASN A 11 -7.51 -12.13 -5.55
N VAL A 12 -7.77 -12.95 -4.53
CA VAL A 12 -7.93 -12.49 -3.13
C VAL A 12 -6.71 -11.70 -2.64
N ASN A 13 -5.50 -12.21 -2.88
CA ASN A 13 -4.27 -11.54 -2.44
C ASN A 13 -4.03 -10.23 -3.21
N ILE A 14 -4.35 -10.19 -4.50
CA ILE A 14 -4.29 -8.98 -5.31
C ILE A 14 -5.30 -7.94 -4.79
N ASP A 15 -6.52 -8.36 -4.40
CA ASP A 15 -7.52 -7.45 -3.85
C ASP A 15 -7.13 -6.91 -2.46
N LYS A 16 -6.50 -7.73 -1.61
CA LYS A 16 -5.90 -7.28 -0.34
C LYS A 16 -4.81 -6.22 -0.58
N ALA A 17 -3.91 -6.47 -1.54
CA ALA A 17 -2.87 -5.52 -1.94
C ALA A 17 -3.47 -4.22 -2.50
N LYS A 18 -4.49 -4.32 -3.35
CA LYS A 18 -5.23 -3.18 -3.93
C LYS A 18 -5.98 -2.37 -2.88
N ASN A 19 -6.44 -2.98 -1.80
CA ASN A 19 -7.07 -2.21 -0.73
C ASN A 19 -6.02 -1.43 0.07
N LYS A 20 -4.88 -2.06 0.41
CA LYS A 20 -3.76 -1.41 1.11
C LYS A 20 -3.15 -0.23 0.34
N THR A 21 -3.13 -0.30 -1.00
CA THR A 21 -2.67 0.85 -1.81
C THR A 21 -3.53 2.11 -1.62
N LYS A 22 -4.82 2.00 -1.26
CA LYS A 22 -5.63 3.20 -0.94
C LYS A 22 -5.09 3.94 0.27
N ALA A 23 -4.72 3.19 1.31
CA ALA A 23 -4.15 3.76 2.53
C ALA A 23 -2.78 4.40 2.25
N CYS A 24 -1.93 3.72 1.47
CA CYS A 24 -0.64 4.26 1.04
C CYS A 24 -0.80 5.57 0.25
N ILE A 25 -1.65 5.60 -0.77
CA ILE A 25 -1.92 6.83 -1.55
C ILE A 25 -2.42 7.96 -0.63
N GLY A 26 -3.35 7.66 0.28
CA GLY A 26 -3.86 8.65 1.22
C GLY A 26 -2.76 9.21 2.13
N LEU A 27 -1.86 8.35 2.61
CA LEU A 27 -0.77 8.72 3.50
C LEU A 27 0.28 9.56 2.76
N THR A 28 0.72 9.15 1.57
CA THR A 28 1.67 9.92 0.76
C THR A 28 1.08 11.26 0.31
N ILE A 29 -0.22 11.37 0.03
CA ILE A 29 -0.86 12.66 -0.26
C ILE A 29 -0.81 13.59 0.96
N ILE A 30 -1.10 13.07 2.16
CA ILE A 30 -1.02 13.85 3.40
C ILE A 30 0.42 14.32 3.63
N SER A 31 1.41 13.45 3.37
CA SER A 31 2.84 13.81 3.40
C SER A 31 3.14 14.94 2.42
N LEU A 32 2.72 14.84 1.15
CA LEU A 32 2.91 15.91 0.16
C LEU A 32 2.31 17.26 0.55
N LEU A 33 1.21 17.26 1.31
CA LEU A 33 0.60 18.51 1.80
C LEU A 33 1.48 19.23 2.83
N SER A 34 2.35 18.53 3.57
CA SER A 34 3.26 19.17 4.53
C SER A 34 4.23 20.15 3.84
N TYR A 35 4.64 19.84 2.62
CA TYR A 35 5.57 20.66 1.85
C TYR A 35 4.97 21.96 1.30
N ILE A 36 3.63 22.15 1.34
CA ILE A 36 2.99 23.37 0.83
C ILE A 36 3.47 24.60 1.61
N VAL A 37 3.54 24.49 2.94
CA VAL A 37 3.90 25.64 3.80
C VAL A 37 5.35 26.08 3.57
N PRO A 38 6.38 25.21 3.61
CA PRO A 38 7.75 25.57 3.27
C PRO A 38 7.87 26.18 1.86
N LEU A 39 7.17 25.61 0.88
CA LEU A 39 7.19 26.10 -0.50
C LEU A 39 6.68 27.55 -0.62
N MET A 40 5.67 27.93 0.17
CA MET A 40 5.16 29.31 0.21
C MET A 40 6.18 30.30 0.76
N PHE A 41 7.11 29.86 1.61
CA PHE A 41 8.20 30.67 2.15
C PHE A 41 9.45 30.67 1.25
N GLY A 42 9.44 29.94 0.14
CA GLY A 42 10.56 29.84 -0.80
C GLY A 42 11.57 28.76 -0.45
N ASP A 43 11.31 27.95 0.58
CA ASP A 43 12.16 26.84 0.98
C ASP A 43 11.76 25.58 0.21
N PHE A 44 12.52 25.29 -0.84
CA PHE A 44 12.31 24.10 -1.67
C PHE A 44 13.02 22.88 -1.09
N ASP A 45 12.26 21.82 -0.82
CA ASP A 45 12.77 20.53 -0.38
C ASP A 45 12.76 19.52 -1.54
N PHE A 46 13.92 18.89 -1.78
CA PHE A 46 14.07 17.84 -2.80
C PHE A 46 13.31 16.56 -2.42
N GLY A 47 12.98 16.35 -1.15
CA GLY A 47 12.18 15.23 -0.66
C GLY A 47 10.83 15.09 -1.38
N MET A 48 10.18 16.22 -1.69
CA MET A 48 8.93 16.27 -2.44
C MET A 48 9.00 15.54 -3.79
N ILE A 49 10.14 15.61 -4.49
CA ILE A 49 10.31 14.96 -5.79
C ILE A 49 10.25 13.43 -5.64
N PHE A 50 10.87 12.89 -4.58
CA PHE A 50 10.87 11.45 -4.33
C PHE A 50 9.47 10.93 -3.99
N GLU A 51 8.69 11.69 -3.22
CA GLU A 51 7.29 11.35 -2.91
C GLU A 51 6.41 11.38 -4.17
N ILE A 52 6.53 12.41 -5.01
CA ILE A 52 5.78 12.50 -6.28
C ILE A 52 6.10 11.31 -7.18
N LEU A 53 7.38 10.96 -7.32
CA LEU A 53 7.81 9.79 -8.08
C LEU A 53 7.26 8.48 -7.49
N SER A 54 7.27 8.34 -6.17
CA SER A 54 6.72 7.17 -5.49
C SER A 54 5.22 7.04 -5.74
N ILE A 55 4.45 8.13 -5.59
CA ILE A 55 3.02 8.15 -5.86
C ILE A 55 2.71 7.72 -7.29
N ALA A 56 3.50 8.18 -8.27
CA ALA A 56 3.32 7.80 -9.67
C ALA A 56 3.47 6.28 -9.86
N PHE A 57 4.48 5.67 -9.22
CA PHE A 57 4.65 4.22 -9.24
C PHE A 57 3.56 3.47 -8.48
N ILE A 58 3.05 4.00 -7.37
CA ILE A 58 1.92 3.41 -6.62
C ILE A 58 0.64 3.42 -7.48
N PHE A 59 0.37 4.50 -8.21
CA PHE A 59 -0.75 4.57 -9.15
C PHE A 59 -0.62 3.53 -10.26
N MET A 60 0.58 3.38 -10.84
CA MET A 60 0.85 2.36 -11.85
C MET A 60 0.67 0.95 -11.28
N ALA A 61 1.21 0.66 -10.09
CA ALA A 61 1.04 -0.62 -9.42
C ALA A 61 -0.45 -0.94 -9.20
N ARG A 62 -1.23 0.03 -8.72
CA ARG A 62 -2.68 -0.10 -8.51
C ARG A 62 -3.46 -0.35 -9.79
N HIS A 63 -3.05 0.30 -10.90
CA HIS A 63 -3.65 0.06 -12.21
C HIS A 63 -3.47 -1.40 -12.62
N TYR A 64 -2.26 -1.94 -12.54
CA TYR A 64 -1.99 -3.34 -12.86
C TYR A 64 -2.66 -4.33 -11.89
N MET A 65 -2.82 -3.98 -10.61
CA MET A 65 -3.60 -4.78 -9.66
C MET A 65 -5.07 -4.87 -10.07
N SER A 66 -5.60 -3.82 -10.70
CA SER A 66 -7.00 -3.81 -11.16
C SER A 66 -7.23 -4.67 -12.41
N ILE A 67 -6.17 -4.98 -13.15
CA ILE A 67 -6.18 -5.89 -14.30
C ILE A 67 -5.70 -7.30 -13.87
N TYR A 68 -5.47 -7.53 -12.57
CA TYR A 68 -4.93 -8.77 -12.01
C TYR A 68 -3.57 -9.21 -12.62
N ASP A 69 -2.79 -8.24 -13.12
CA ASP A 69 -1.42 -8.44 -13.62
C ASP A 69 -0.45 -8.31 -12.45
N GLU A 70 -0.16 -9.43 -11.82
CA GLU A 70 0.65 -9.52 -10.62
C GLU A 70 2.12 -9.13 -10.85
N ASP A 71 2.72 -9.61 -11.94
CA ASP A 71 4.13 -9.37 -12.26
C ASP A 71 4.42 -7.88 -12.39
N LYS A 72 3.59 -7.16 -13.17
CA LYS A 72 3.76 -5.71 -13.32
C LYS A 72 3.42 -4.98 -12.02
N SER A 73 2.36 -5.38 -11.32
CA SER A 73 1.99 -4.79 -10.02
C SER A 73 3.14 -4.83 -9.02
N LYS A 74 3.81 -5.98 -8.93
CA LYS A 74 4.95 -6.22 -8.04
C LYS A 74 6.16 -5.39 -8.45
N ARG A 75 6.49 -5.33 -9.75
CA ARG A 75 7.58 -4.49 -10.26
C ARG A 75 7.37 -3.01 -9.93
N PHE A 76 6.17 -2.47 -10.19
CA PHE A 76 5.87 -1.08 -9.87
C PHE A 76 5.82 -0.81 -8.36
N THR A 77 5.37 -1.78 -7.55
CA THR A 77 5.47 -1.67 -6.08
C THR A 77 6.94 -1.59 -5.64
N ILE A 78 7.84 -2.37 -6.25
CA ILE A 78 9.28 -2.29 -5.97
C ILE A 78 9.86 -0.94 -6.43
N PHE A 79 9.45 -0.45 -7.60
CA PHE A 79 9.87 0.87 -8.06
C PHE A 79 9.39 2.00 -7.16
N ALA A 80 8.21 1.89 -6.54
CA ALA A 80 7.75 2.85 -5.54
C ALA A 80 8.60 2.82 -4.24
N MET A 81 9.11 1.66 -3.85
CA MET A 81 9.95 1.54 -2.66
C MET A 81 11.32 2.22 -2.82
N ILE A 82 11.85 2.36 -4.04
CA ILE A 82 13.19 2.93 -4.28
C ILE A 82 13.26 4.42 -3.94
N PRO A 83 12.38 5.31 -4.45
CA PRO A 83 12.35 6.72 -4.07
C PRO A 83 12.14 6.93 -2.57
N ILE A 84 11.25 6.17 -1.93
CA ILE A 84 11.01 6.26 -0.48
C ILE A 84 12.24 5.83 0.32
N GLY A 85 12.92 4.75 -0.10
CA GLY A 85 14.17 4.35 0.53
C GLY A 85 15.26 5.40 0.40
N TRP A 86 15.32 6.10 -0.75
CA TRP A 86 16.27 7.19 -0.97
C TRP A 86 15.92 8.45 -0.17
N LEU A 87 14.63 8.75 -0.01
CA LEU A 87 14.12 9.83 0.84
C LEU A 87 14.62 9.67 2.28
N LEU A 88 14.45 8.48 2.88
CA LEU A 88 14.96 8.20 4.24
C LEU A 88 16.48 8.40 4.38
N ILE A 89 17.26 8.08 3.35
CA ILE A 89 18.72 8.30 3.34
C ILE A 89 19.03 9.80 3.26
N TYR A 90 18.32 10.52 2.41
CA TYR A 90 18.43 11.97 2.26
C TYR A 90 18.13 12.68 3.60
N ASP A 91 17.04 12.29 4.24
CA ASP A 91 16.62 12.85 5.52
C ASP A 91 17.62 12.55 6.64
N LEU A 92 18.18 11.33 6.68
CA LEU A 92 19.24 10.97 7.61
C LEU A 92 20.51 11.84 7.42
N ILE A 93 20.92 12.12 6.19
CA ILE A 93 22.07 12.99 5.91
C ILE A 93 21.78 14.42 6.38
N THR A 94 20.57 14.93 6.14
CA THR A 94 20.14 16.26 6.59
C THR A 94 20.14 16.36 8.11
N LEU A 95 19.66 15.34 8.82
CA LEU A 95 19.71 15.29 10.28
C LEU A 95 21.16 15.32 10.81
N LEU A 96 22.03 14.46 10.25
CA LEU A 96 23.43 14.35 10.67
C LEU A 96 24.22 15.64 10.41
N SER A 97 23.93 16.36 9.32
CA SER A 97 24.60 17.62 9.00
C SER A 97 24.19 18.78 9.92
N ASN A 98 23.00 18.72 10.53
CA ASN A 98 22.47 19.77 11.40
C ASN A 98 22.70 19.54 12.91
N VAL A 99 23.33 18.41 13.30
CA VAL A 99 23.61 18.03 14.72
C VAL A 99 24.47 19.06 15.48
N SER A 100 25.22 19.92 14.78
CA SER A 100 26.13 20.90 15.39
C SER A 100 25.43 22.09 16.05
N ASN A 101 24.14 22.35 15.78
CA ASN A 101 23.38 23.50 16.31
C ASN A 101 22.26 23.07 17.26
N VAL A 102 22.54 23.08 18.57
CA VAL A 102 21.65 22.55 19.64
C VAL A 102 20.29 23.26 19.75
N LEU A 103 20.21 24.57 19.46
CA LEU A 103 18.95 25.33 19.51
C LEU A 103 18.06 25.10 18.28
N ASN A 104 18.65 24.82 17.11
CA ASN A 104 17.88 24.41 15.93
C ASN A 104 17.39 22.98 16.08
N LEU A 105 18.15 22.12 16.76
CA LEU A 105 17.87 20.69 16.89
C LEU A 105 16.46 20.40 17.46
N THR A 106 15.94 21.14 18.44
CA THR A 106 14.64 20.79 19.06
C THR A 106 13.43 21.04 18.15
N PHE A 107 13.42 22.14 17.39
CA PHE A 107 12.36 22.42 16.42
C PHE A 107 12.51 21.57 15.16
N LEU A 108 13.76 21.40 14.68
CA LEU A 108 14.05 20.55 13.52
C LEU A 108 13.69 19.09 13.78
N VAL A 109 13.97 18.57 14.99
CA VAL A 109 13.62 17.18 15.36
C VAL A 109 12.11 16.96 15.39
N TYR A 110 11.30 17.94 15.78
CA TYR A 110 9.85 17.74 15.85
C TYR A 110 9.22 17.62 14.46
N ASP A 111 9.53 18.56 13.55
CA ASP A 111 9.05 18.50 12.16
C ASP A 111 9.64 17.30 11.41
N PHE A 112 10.94 17.01 11.64
CA PHE A 112 11.61 15.83 11.10
C PHE A 112 10.93 14.53 11.55
N VAL A 113 10.69 14.35 12.85
CA VAL A 113 10.10 13.10 13.38
C VAL A 113 8.70 12.86 12.82
N LEU A 114 7.87 13.89 12.67
CA LEU A 114 6.53 13.69 12.10
C LEU A 114 6.58 13.25 10.64
N GLN A 115 7.42 13.89 9.83
CA GLN A 115 7.55 13.55 8.41
C GLN A 115 8.18 12.18 8.21
N GLU A 116 9.24 11.85 8.96
CA GLU A 116 9.88 10.53 8.94
C GLU A 116 8.91 9.40 9.31
N VAL A 117 8.03 9.64 10.28
CA VAL A 117 7.02 8.64 10.66
C VAL A 117 6.09 8.34 9.48
N PHE A 118 5.68 9.35 8.70
CA PHE A 118 4.89 9.11 7.50
C PHE A 118 5.67 8.32 6.45
N THR A 119 6.92 8.70 6.16
CA THR A 119 7.78 8.00 5.19
C THR A 119 8.02 6.53 5.57
N ILE A 120 8.27 6.26 6.86
CA ILE A 120 8.45 4.89 7.38
C ILE A 120 7.15 4.09 7.28
N LEU A 121 6.00 4.70 7.62
CA LEU A 121 4.70 4.06 7.50
C LEU A 121 4.39 3.70 6.05
N ASP A 122 4.68 4.59 5.10
CA ASP A 122 4.52 4.31 3.67
C ASP A 122 5.38 3.12 3.24
N LEU A 123 6.64 3.06 3.66
CA LEU A 123 7.51 1.93 3.36
C LEU A 123 6.96 0.61 3.93
N LEU A 124 6.45 0.62 5.18
CA LEU A 124 5.84 -0.56 5.81
C LEU A 124 4.59 -1.02 5.05
N ILE A 125 3.75 -0.09 4.59
CA ILE A 125 2.56 -0.42 3.78
C ILE A 125 2.98 -1.00 2.43
N LEU A 126 3.98 -0.43 1.75
CA LEU A 126 4.52 -0.97 0.49
C LEU A 126 5.10 -2.38 0.67
N LEU A 127 5.80 -2.63 1.79
CA LEU A 127 6.28 -3.98 2.13
C LEU A 127 5.11 -4.95 2.34
N ALA A 128 4.03 -4.51 2.99
CA ALA A 128 2.83 -5.31 3.18
C ALA A 128 2.12 -5.61 1.84
N ILE A 129 2.03 -4.64 0.95
CA ILE A 129 1.49 -4.80 -0.42
C ILE A 129 2.35 -5.81 -1.19
N ASN A 130 3.67 -5.65 -1.18
CA ASN A 130 4.59 -6.56 -1.86
C ASN A 130 4.53 -7.98 -1.27
N LYS A 131 4.33 -8.12 0.04
CA LYS A 131 4.12 -9.42 0.69
C LYS A 131 2.86 -10.10 0.16
N ASP A 132 1.75 -9.37 0.04
CA ASP A 132 0.49 -9.91 -0.49
C ASP A 132 0.63 -10.30 -1.98
N LEU A 133 1.29 -9.46 -2.78
CA LEU A 133 1.58 -9.79 -4.19
C LEU A 133 2.47 -11.04 -4.32
N ARG A 134 3.48 -11.21 -3.45
CA ARG A 134 4.30 -12.44 -3.45
C ARG A 134 3.52 -13.69 -3.05
N LYS A 135 2.43 -13.55 -2.29
CA LYS A 135 1.53 -14.67 -2.01
C LYS A 135 0.65 -15.01 -3.23
N ALA A 136 0.30 -14.00 -4.04
CA ALA A 136 -0.39 -14.19 -5.31
C ALA A 136 0.49 -14.93 -6.34
N ASP A 137 1.81 -14.66 -6.35
CA ASP A 137 2.83 -15.31 -7.22
C ASP A 137 2.92 -16.82 -6.99
N ASN A 138 2.88 -17.20 -5.70
CA ASN A 138 3.15 -18.55 -5.26
C ASN A 138 2.10 -19.05 -4.27
N PRO A 139 0.86 -19.29 -4.75
CA PRO A 139 -0.26 -19.66 -3.89
C PRO A 139 -0.05 -21.03 -3.22
N GLU A 140 0.72 -21.94 -3.82
CA GLU A 140 1.01 -23.26 -3.26
C GLU A 140 1.88 -23.18 -2.00
N LYS A 141 2.84 -22.25 -1.94
CA LYS A 141 3.73 -22.07 -0.79
C LYS A 141 3.03 -21.46 0.43
N TYR A 142 1.94 -20.71 0.22
CA TYR A 142 1.30 -19.90 1.27
C TYR A 142 -0.09 -20.37 1.68
N LYS A 143 -0.46 -21.61 1.31
CA LYS A 143 -1.76 -22.26 1.55
C LYS A 143 -2.26 -22.23 3.01
N GLU A 144 -1.35 -22.21 3.99
CA GLU A 144 -1.69 -22.13 5.43
C GLU A 144 -1.83 -20.70 5.98
N SER A 145 -1.42 -19.67 5.22
CA SER A 145 -1.34 -18.27 5.71
C SER A 145 -2.43 -17.35 5.18
N THR A 146 -3.40 -17.89 4.47
CA THR A 146 -4.50 -17.13 3.85
C THR A 146 -5.80 -17.49 4.56
N ASP A 147 -6.61 -16.49 4.89
CA ASP A 147 -7.98 -16.65 5.40
C ASP A 147 -8.97 -17.21 4.34
N TRP A 148 -8.46 -17.81 3.26
CA TRP A 148 -9.22 -18.31 2.10
C TRP A 148 -10.25 -19.39 2.46
N PHE A 149 -10.09 -20.02 3.62
CA PHE A 149 -11.05 -20.99 4.14
C PHE A 149 -12.35 -20.30 4.60
N TYR A 150 -12.27 -19.12 5.21
CA TYR A 150 -13.44 -18.38 5.69
C TYR A 150 -14.13 -17.61 4.56
N GLU A 151 -13.38 -17.04 3.61
CA GLU A 151 -13.95 -16.32 2.46
C GLU A 151 -14.76 -17.25 1.52
N ARG A 152 -14.42 -18.54 1.43
CA ARG A 152 -15.25 -19.53 0.68
C ARG A 152 -16.58 -19.88 1.38
N LEU A 153 -16.68 -19.68 2.69
CA LEU A 153 -17.92 -19.92 3.43
C LEU A 153 -18.88 -18.75 3.24
N ASP A 154 -18.37 -17.52 3.28
CA ASP A 154 -19.17 -16.31 3.06
C ASP A 154 -19.86 -16.31 1.69
N GLU A 155 -19.21 -16.74 0.61
CA GLU A 155 -19.86 -16.87 -0.71
C GLU A 155 -20.97 -17.93 -0.74
N LYS A 156 -20.80 -19.05 -0.03
CA LYS A 156 -21.82 -20.11 0.03
C LYS A 156 -23.03 -19.69 0.86
N ASP A 157 -22.82 -18.96 1.94
CA ASP A 157 -23.90 -18.50 2.81
C ASP A 157 -24.72 -17.39 2.14
N VAL A 158 -24.08 -16.47 1.40
CA VAL A 158 -24.79 -15.46 0.58
C VAL A 158 -25.61 -16.12 -0.54
N PHE A 159 -25.09 -17.17 -1.18
CA PHE A 159 -25.83 -17.90 -2.20
C PHE A 159 -27.02 -18.67 -1.62
N GLY A 160 -26.86 -19.29 -0.44
CA GLY A 160 -27.91 -19.99 0.28
C GLY A 160 -29.07 -19.08 0.70
N ASP A 161 -28.77 -17.90 1.23
CA ASP A 161 -29.77 -16.91 1.64
C ASP A 161 -30.54 -16.32 0.46
N THR A 162 -29.86 -16.09 -0.67
CA THR A 162 -30.50 -15.54 -1.88
C THR A 162 -31.43 -16.56 -2.53
N PHE A 163 -31.04 -17.83 -2.53
CA PHE A 163 -31.87 -18.93 -3.06
C PHE A 163 -33.09 -19.21 -2.17
N GLN A 164 -32.93 -19.16 -0.84
CA GLN A 164 -34.06 -19.30 0.09
C GLN A 164 -35.07 -18.16 -0.05
N LYS A 165 -34.60 -16.92 -0.20
CA LYS A 165 -35.49 -15.76 -0.45
C LYS A 165 -36.24 -15.86 -1.78
N GLN A 166 -35.62 -16.41 -2.83
CA GLN A 166 -36.31 -16.66 -4.11
C GLN A 166 -37.38 -17.75 -4.00
N ILE A 167 -37.12 -18.83 -3.25
CA ILE A 167 -38.09 -19.90 -3.02
C ILE A 167 -39.26 -19.42 -2.14
N GLU A 168 -39.01 -18.59 -1.13
CA GLU A 168 -40.09 -18.00 -0.32
C GLU A 168 -40.97 -17.04 -1.11
N ASN A 169 -40.41 -16.26 -2.03
CA ASN A 169 -41.18 -15.36 -2.87
C ASN A 169 -42.06 -16.12 -3.89
N GLN A 170 -41.57 -17.24 -4.45
CA GLN A 170 -42.39 -18.08 -5.33
C GLN A 170 -43.52 -18.84 -4.61
N LYS A 171 -43.45 -19.01 -3.29
CA LYS A 171 -44.53 -19.62 -2.50
C LYS A 171 -45.61 -18.64 -2.06
N ARG A 172 -45.40 -17.33 -2.26
CA ARG A 172 -46.36 -16.26 -1.90
C ARG A 172 -47.18 -15.74 -3.07
N GLU A 173 -46.88 -16.20 -4.29
CA GLU A 173 -47.72 -16.04 -5.49
C GLU A 173 -48.63 -17.26 -5.68
#